data_AF-A0AAX6NC60-F1
#
_entry.id   AF-A0AAX6NC60-F1
#
_cell.length_a   1.000
_cell.length_b   1.000
_cell.length_c   1.000
_cell.angle_alpha   90.00
_cell.angle_beta   90.00
_cell.angle_gamma   90.00
#
_symmetry.space_group_name_H-M   'P 1'
#
loop_
_entity.id
_entity.type
_entity.pdbx_description
1 polymer ?
#
loop_
_entity_poly.entity_id
_entity_poly.type
_entity_poly.pdbx_seq_one_letter_code
_entity_poly.pdbx_strand_id
1 'polypeptide(L)' 'MRIARYYTYYKTSYGVVKARIASELAYSEAVELGKNYCKSNNYLYLGTYDDEYADISLLLKESGEKKNTVTV' A
#
# COMPACT_ATOMS: atom_id res chain seq x y z
N MET A 1 -13.36 -18.21 -14.68
CA MET A 1 -13.28 -17.24 -13.57
C MET A 1 -12.06 -16.37 -13.80
N ARG A 2 -12.19 -15.03 -13.76
CA ARG A 2 -11.00 -14.15 -13.80
C ARG A 2 -10.26 -14.30 -12.46
N ILE A 3 -8.99 -14.65 -12.52
CA ILE A 3 -8.14 -14.71 -11.34
C ILE A 3 -7.94 -13.26 -10.87
N ALA A 4 -8.57 -12.87 -9.76
CA ALA A 4 -8.36 -11.56 -9.16
C ALA A 4 -6.89 -11.46 -8.70
N ARG A 5 -6.19 -10.42 -9.14
CA ARG A 5 -4.80 -10.16 -8.78
C ARG A 5 -4.78 -8.90 -7.92
N TYR A 6 -4.51 -9.06 -6.63
CA TYR A 6 -4.41 -7.90 -5.74
C TYR A 6 -2.95 -7.51 -5.53
N TYR A 7 -2.73 -6.21 -5.44
CA TYR A 7 -1.45 -5.58 -5.18
C TYR A 7 -1.55 -4.70 -3.95
N THR A 8 -0.67 -4.91 -2.98
CA THR A 8 -0.56 -4.06 -1.80
C THR A 8 0.64 -3.14 -1.95
N TYR A 9 0.40 -1.86 -1.71
CA TYR A 9 1.44 -0.84 -1.64
C TYR A 9 1.72 -0.50 -0.19
N TYR A 10 3.00 -0.40 0.14
CA TYR A 10 3.45 0.00 1.47
C TYR A 10 4.75 0.81 1.39
N LYS A 11 4.95 1.68 2.38
CA LYS A 11 6.14 2.51 2.50
C LYS A 11 7.05 1.96 3.59
N THR A 12 8.30 1.76 3.22
CA THR A 12 9.42 1.36 4.07
C THR A 12 10.37 2.55 4.22
N SER A 13 11.44 2.38 5.01
CA SER A 13 12.49 3.40 5.21
C SER A 13 13.23 3.78 3.93
N TYR A 14 13.24 2.91 2.92
CA TYR A 14 13.99 3.07 1.67
C TYR A 14 13.10 3.40 0.47
N GLY A 15 11.77 3.44 0.63
CA GLY A 15 10.86 3.85 -0.44
C GLY A 15 9.50 3.18 -0.37
N VAL A 16 8.83 3.14 -1.52
CA VAL A 16 7.50 2.55 -1.67
C VAL A 16 7.62 1.25 -2.45
N VAL A 17 7.00 0.20 -1.94
CA VAL A 17 7.07 -1.14 -2.51
C VAL A 17 5.68 -1.58 -2.92
N LYS A 18 5.59 -2.18 -4.11
CA LYS A 18 4.42 -2.88 -4.64
C LYS A 18 4.62 -4.38 -4.45
N ALA A 19 3.82 -5.01 -3.59
CA ALA A 19 3.81 -6.46 -3.43
C ALA A 19 2.55 -7.06 -4.03
N ARG A 20 2.70 -8.18 -4.73
CA ARG A 20 1.57 -8.97 -5.22
C ARG A 20 1.10 -9.91 -4.11
N ILE A 21 -0.19 -9.87 -3.81
CA ILE A 21 -0.84 -10.83 -2.92
C ILE A 21 -1.26 -12.06 -3.73
N ALA A 22 -1.35 -13.21 -3.05
CA ALA A 22 -1.73 -14.48 -3.64
C ALA A 22 -2.98 -14.35 -4.53
N SER A 23 -3.00 -15.16 -5.59
CA SER A 23 -4.12 -15.22 -6.51
C SER A 23 -5.28 -15.98 -5.84
N GLU A 24 -6.52 -15.61 -6.15
CA GLU A 24 -7.76 -16.27 -5.65
C GLU A 24 -8.24 -15.88 -4.24
N LEU A 25 -7.89 -14.70 -3.75
CA LEU A 25 -8.43 -14.16 -2.48
C LEU A 25 -9.66 -13.25 -2.71
N ALA A 26 -10.47 -13.04 -1.66
CA ALA A 26 -11.41 -11.93 -1.63
C ALA A 26 -10.66 -10.61 -1.37
N TYR A 27 -11.19 -9.48 -1.86
CA TYR A 27 -10.57 -8.17 -1.63
C TYR A 27 -10.37 -7.85 -0.14
N SER A 28 -11.34 -8.21 0.71
CA SER A 28 -11.23 -8.04 2.17
C SER A 28 -10.04 -8.78 2.75
N GLU A 29 -9.84 -10.04 2.33
CA GLU A 29 -8.70 -10.85 2.79
C GLU A 29 -7.37 -10.30 2.29
N ALA A 30 -7.32 -9.80 1.06
CA ALA A 30 -6.13 -9.14 0.54
C ALA A 30 -5.78 -7.87 1.34
N VAL A 31 -6.77 -7.07 1.71
CA VAL A 31 -6.58 -5.88 2.56
C VAL A 31 -6.09 -6.27 3.96
N GLU A 32 -6.68 -7.29 4.59
CA GLU A 32 -6.25 -7.76 5.91
C GLU A 32 -4.83 -8.32 5.89
N LEU A 33 -4.48 -9.12 4.88
CA LEU A 33 -3.12 -9.63 4.70
C LEU A 33 -2.12 -8.49 4.51
N GLY A 34 -2.43 -7.51 3.67
CA GLY A 34 -1.61 -6.32 3.47
C GLY A 34 -1.38 -5.53 4.76
N LYS A 35 -2.45 -5.28 5.53
CA LYS A 35 -2.37 -4.58 6.82
C LYS A 35 -1.55 -5.36 7.85
N ASN A 36 -1.77 -6.68 7.97
CA ASN A 36 -1.03 -7.52 8.90
C ASN A 36 0.45 -7.59 8.56
N TYR A 37 0.78 -7.73 7.27
CA TYR A 37 2.17 -7.72 6.81
C TYR A 37 2.86 -6.39 7.14
N CYS A 38 2.19 -5.27 6.86
CA CYS A 38 2.73 -3.95 7.18
C CYS A 38 2.91 -3.76 8.69
N LYS A 39 1.91 -4.14 9.49
CA LYS A 39 1.96 -4.05 10.96
C LYS A 39 3.09 -4.89 11.55
N SER A 40 3.28 -6.12 11.08
CA SER A 40 4.32 -7.02 11.58
C SER A 40 5.73 -6.55 11.25
N ASN A 41 5.91 -5.83 10.14
CA ASN A 41 7.21 -5.35 9.67
C ASN A 41 7.45 -3.85 9.96
N ASN A 42 6.53 -3.20 10.70
CA ASN A 42 6.57 -1.78 10.98
C ASN A 42 6.59 -0.90 9.71
N TYR A 43 5.90 -1.34 8.66
CA TYR A 43 5.73 -0.58 7.42
C TYR A 43 4.43 0.22 7.44
N LEU A 44 4.41 1.32 6.70
CA LEU A 44 3.21 2.12 6.51
C LEU A 44 2.39 1.52 5.36
N TYR A 45 1.21 0.99 5.68
CA TYR A 45 0.26 0.52 4.68
C TYR A 45 -0.32 1.68 3.88
N LEU A 46 -0.21 1.64 2.55
CA LEU A 46 -0.76 2.69 1.67
C LEU A 46 -2.08 2.27 1.03
N GLY A 47 -2.28 0.98 0.75
CA GLY A 47 -3.51 0.50 0.14
C GLY A 47 -3.36 -0.86 -0.54
N THR A 48 -4.49 -1.45 -0.91
CA THR A 48 -4.56 -2.68 -1.70
C THR A 48 -5.50 -2.44 -2.86
N TYR A 49 -5.12 -2.88 -4.06
CA TYR A 49 -5.82 -2.59 -5.32
C TYR A 49 -5.91 -3.86 -6.15
N ASP A 50 -7.00 -4.02 -6.91
CA ASP A 50 -7.15 -5.10 -7.90
C ASP A 50 -6.52 -4.76 -9.26
N ASP A 51 -6.11 -3.51 -9.44
CA ASP A 51 -5.47 -3.02 -10.66
C ASP A 51 -3.95 -2.93 -10.51
N GLU A 52 -3.21 -3.40 -11.52
CA GLU A 52 -1.74 -3.35 -11.47
C GLU A 52 -1.19 -1.93 -11.70
N TYR A 53 -1.95 -1.03 -12.30
CA TYR A 53 -1.56 0.34 -12.62
C TYR A 53 -2.19 1.37 -11.68
N ALA A 54 -2.67 0.93 -10.51
CA ALA A 54 -3.22 1.83 -9.50
C ALA A 54 -2.24 2.99 -9.20
N ASP A 55 -2.64 4.22 -9.51
CA ASP A 55 -1.86 5.41 -9.22
C ASP A 55 -1.92 5.70 -7.72
N ILE A 56 -0.81 5.45 -7.05
CA ILE A 56 -0.64 5.73 -5.61
C ILE A 56 0.05 7.08 -5.37
N SER A 57 0.29 7.87 -6.42
CA SER A 57 1.01 9.14 -6.34
C SER A 57 0.30 10.14 -5.42
N LEU A 58 -1.03 10.12 -5.41
CA LEU A 58 -1.88 10.91 -4.52
C LEU A 58 -1.65 10.58 -3.04
N LEU A 59 -1.58 9.29 -2.68
CA LEU A 59 -1.36 8.83 -1.30
C LEU A 59 0.05 9.15 -0.80
N LEU A 60 1.01 9.20 -1.72
CA LEU A 60 2.38 9.57 -1.42
C LEU A 60 2.54 11.07 -1.17
N LYS A 61 1.78 11.93 -1.86
CA LYS A 61 1.75 13.37 -1.58
C LYS A 61 1.26 13.63 -0.16
N GLU A 62 0.15 13.01 0.23
CA GLU A 62 -0.41 13.18 1.59
C GLU A 62 0.52 12.63 2.68
N SER A 63 1.28 11.56 2.40
CA SER A 63 2.26 10.98 3.34
C SER A 63 3.63 11.68 3.35
N GLY A 64 3.87 12.60 2.41
CA GLY A 64 5.12 13.37 2.28
C GLY A 64 5.03 14.78 2.85
N GLU A 65 3.84 15.37 2.91
CA GLU A 65 3.62 16.78 3.26
C GLU A 65 3.45 17.05 4.78
N LYS A 66 4.10 16.27 5.63
CA LYS A 66 4.37 16.64 7.04
C LYS A 66 5.85 16.91 7.28
N LYS A 67 6.50 17.67 6.39
CA LYS A 67 7.75 18.38 6.67
C LYS A 67 7.78 19.69 5.91
N ASN A 68 7.18 20.74 6.48
CA ASN A 68 7.84 22.03 6.61
C ASN A 68 7.08 22.89 7.61
N THR A 69 7.56 22.88 8.84
CA THR A 69 7.49 24.03 9.72
C THR A 69 8.20 25.19 9.02
N VAL A 70 7.51 26.29 8.77
CA VAL A 70 8.13 27.62 8.79
C VAL A 70 7.30 28.46 9.74
N THR A 71 7.80 28.53 10.96
CA THR A 71 7.54 29.64 11.87
C THR A 71 8.38 30.81 11.38
N VAL A 72 7.74 31.89 10.93
CA VAL A 72 8.25 33.27 11.03
C VAL A 72 7.08 34.20 11.30
#